data_AF-A0A2E6VDU9-F1
#
_entry.id   AF-A0A2E6VDU9-F1
#
_cell.length_a   1.000
_cell.length_b   1.000
_cell.length_c   1.000
_cell.angle_alpha   90.00
_cell.angle_beta   90.00
_cell.angle_gamma   90.00
#
_symmetry.space_group_name_H-M   'P 1'
#
loop_
_entity.id
_entity.type
_entity.pdbx_description
1 polymer ?
#
loop_
_entity_poly.entity_id
_entity_poly.type
_entity_poly.pdbx_seq_one_letter_code
_entity_poly.pdbx_strand_id
1 'polypeptide(L)' 'MKICKRQYRIVTDNFSGFEVQKRLWYYPFWFQIRSENRLPVNTHKTIESAEKLIEMDKTNSRPPKSKVVKTFNCE' A
#
# COMPACT_ATOMS: atom_id res chain seq x y z
N MET A 1 20.98 -9.22 0.93
CA MET A 1 20.03 -8.93 -0.17
C MET A 1 18.60 -9.25 0.27
N LYS A 2 17.74 -8.24 0.45
CA LYS A 2 16.32 -8.43 0.82
C LYS A 2 15.49 -8.67 -0.45
N ILE A 3 15.74 -9.80 -1.12
CA ILE A 3 14.89 -10.31 -2.21
C ILE A 3 13.46 -10.38 -1.66
N CYS A 4 12.49 -9.81 -2.39
CA CYS A 4 11.07 -9.76 -2.05
C CYS A 4 10.57 -8.69 -1.05
N LYS A 5 11.39 -7.76 -0.54
CA LYS A 5 10.87 -6.73 0.41
C LYS A 5 10.44 -5.44 -0.28
N ARG A 6 9.19 -5.03 0.00
CA ARG A 6 8.68 -3.70 -0.35
C ARG A 6 9.45 -2.62 0.41
N GLN A 7 9.71 -1.51 -0.26
CA GLN A 7 10.31 -0.32 0.33
C GLN A 7 9.25 0.78 0.43
N TYR A 8 9.36 1.58 1.48
CA TYR A 8 8.47 2.71 1.73
C TYR A 8 9.33 3.96 1.92
N ARG A 9 8.79 5.11 1.52
CA ARG A 9 9.36 6.42 1.83
C ARG A 9 8.25 7.42 2.08
N ILE A 10 8.58 8.44 2.85
CA ILE A 10 7.73 9.60 3.12
C ILE A 10 8.38 10.78 2.41
N VAL A 11 7.62 11.49 1.58
CA VAL A 11 8.07 12.65 0.80
C VAL A 11 7.27 13.86 1.26
N THR A 12 7.90 15.04 1.33
CA THR A 12 7.17 16.29 1.59
C THR A 12 6.42 16.71 0.32
N ASP A 13 5.11 16.91 0.44
CA ASP A 13 4.25 17.45 -0.62
C ASP A 13 4.00 18.94 -0.38
N ASN A 14 4.00 19.73 -1.46
CA ASN A 14 3.80 21.17 -1.45
C ASN A 14 2.36 21.56 -1.10
N PHE A 15 1.40 20.64 -1.19
CA PHE A 15 0.00 20.97 -1.02
C PHE A 15 -0.49 20.87 0.43
N SER A 16 -0.02 19.90 1.24
CA SER A 16 -0.48 19.73 2.64
C SER A 16 0.34 18.75 3.51
N GLY A 17 1.66 18.67 3.35
CA GLY A 17 2.52 17.98 4.33
C GLY A 17 3.32 16.82 3.77
N PHE A 18 2.90 15.58 4.04
CA PHE A 18 3.65 14.35 3.77
C PHE A 18 2.87 13.37 2.90
N GLU A 19 3.52 12.83 1.88
CA GLU A 19 3.02 11.80 0.99
C GLU A 19 3.74 10.47 1.26
N VAL A 20 2.99 9.37 1.31
CA VAL A 20 3.56 8.03 1.46
C VAL A 20 3.65 7.33 0.11
N GLN A 21 4.86 6.87 -0.21
CA GLN A 21 5.14 6.14 -1.44
C GLN A 21 5.72 4.76 -1.16
N LYS A 22 5.37 3.78 -2.02
CA LYS A 22 5.92 2.42 -1.99
C LYS A 22 6.62 2.06 -3.28
N ARG A 23 7.65 1.22 -3.15
CA ARG A 23 8.37 0.62 -4.27
C ARG A 23 8.45 -0.89 -4.11
N LEU A 24 8.15 -1.60 -5.20
CA LEU A 24 8.30 -3.04 -5.29
C LEU A 24 9.77 -3.35 -5.56
N TRP A 25 10.29 -4.44 -4.98
CA TRP A 25 11.71 -4.78 -5.09
C TRP A 25 12.20 -4.98 -6.54
N TYR A 26 11.31 -5.40 -7.45
CA TYR A 26 11.60 -5.66 -8.86
C TYR A 26 11.27 -4.46 -9.78
N TYR A 27 10.71 -3.39 -9.24
CA TYR A 27 10.22 -2.27 -10.05
C TYR A 27 10.91 -0.95 -9.65
N PRO A 28 11.45 -0.18 -10.60
CA PRO A 28 12.31 0.94 -10.27
C PRO A 28 11.57 2.18 -9.79
N PHE A 29 10.27 2.31 -10.08
CA PHE A 29 9.50 3.51 -9.75
C PHE A 29 8.77 3.41 -8.41
N TRP A 30 8.54 4.59 -7.83
CA TRP A 30 7.76 4.77 -6.61
C TRP A 30 6.31 5.07 -6.97
N PHE A 31 5.40 4.49 -6.19
CA PHE A 31 3.96 4.67 -6.36
C PHE A 31 3.35 5.26 -5.10
N GLN A 32 2.40 6.17 -5.28
CA GLN A 32 1.53 6.59 -4.18
C GLN A 32 0.75 5.40 -3.61
N ILE A 33 0.65 5.33 -2.29
CA ILE A 33 -0.19 4.35 -1.60
C ILE A 33 -1.60 4.93 -1.51
N ARG A 34 -2.63 4.10 -1.64
CA ARG A 34 -4.01 4.55 -1.41
C ARG A 34 -4.23 4.77 0.09
N SER A 35 -5.06 5.74 0.45
CA SER A 35 -5.49 5.90 1.85
C SER A 35 -6.35 4.73 2.34
N GLU A 36 -6.64 4.72 3.63
CA GLU A 36 -7.51 3.78 4.33
C GLU A 36 -8.82 3.46 3.56
N ASN A 37 -9.45 4.48 2.98
CA ASN A 37 -10.70 4.33 2.21
C ASN A 37 -10.48 4.02 0.71
N ARG A 38 -9.26 3.62 0.33
CA ARG A 38 -8.82 3.39 -1.06
C ARG A 38 -8.96 4.62 -1.96
N LEU A 39 -9.03 5.82 -1.39
CA LEU A 39 -9.07 7.07 -2.11
C LEU A 39 -7.66 7.43 -2.64
N PRO A 40 -7.57 8.21 -3.73
CA PRO A 40 -6.29 8.67 -4.27
C PRO A 40 -5.59 9.72 -3.40
N VAL A 41 -6.22 10.14 -2.30
CA VAL A 41 -5.66 11.11 -1.36
C VAL A 41 -4.81 10.37 -0.33
N ASN A 42 -3.50 10.66 -0.29
CA ASN A 42 -2.54 10.09 0.68
C ASN A 42 -1.66 11.17 1.33
N THR A 43 -2.17 12.40 1.37
CA THR A 43 -1.51 13.53 2.00
C THR A 43 -1.79 13.55 3.50
N HIS A 44 -0.73 13.66 4.28
CA HIS A 44 -0.72 13.56 5.73
C HIS A 44 -0.13 14.82 6.36
N LYS A 45 -0.76 15.34 7.42
CA LYS A 45 -0.25 16.55 8.09
C LYS A 45 0.99 16.28 8.95
N THR A 46 1.16 15.05 9.44
CA THR A 46 2.26 14.66 10.32
C THR A 46 2.93 13.37 9.85
N ILE A 47 4.22 13.22 10.17
CA ILE A 47 5.00 12.01 9.86
C ILE A 47 4.37 10.78 10.54
N GLU A 48 3.92 10.90 11.79
CA GLU A 48 3.27 9.80 12.52
C GLU A 48 2.05 9.25 11.78
N SER A 49 1.24 10.12 11.16
CA SER A 49 0.08 9.68 10.40
C SER A 49 0.47 8.97 9.10
N ALA A 50 1.56 9.39 8.48
CA ALA A 50 2.15 8.72 7.32
C ALA A 50 2.73 7.34 7.69
N GLU A 51 3.37 7.21 8.85
CA GLU A 51 3.87 5.93 9.37
C GLU A 51 2.74 4.94 9.65
N LYS A 52 1.62 5.41 10.21
CA LYS A 52 0.42 4.58 10.40
C LYS A 52 -0.08 4.02 9.07
N LEU A 53 -0.11 4.81 8.00
CA LEU A 53 -0.52 4.33 6.68
C LEU A 53 0.43 3.26 6.13
N ILE A 54 1.74 3.42 6.33
CA ILE A 54 2.74 2.40 5.97
C ILE A 54 2.44 1.08 6.69
N GLU A 55 2.13 1.13 7.98
CA GLU A 55 1.81 -0.06 8.75
C GLU A 55 0.52 -0.74 8.26
N MET A 56 -0.49 0.06 7.90
CA MET A 56 -1.72 -0.45 7.29
C MET A 56 -1.49 -1.11 5.92
N ASP A 57 -0.62 -0.58 5.04
CA ASP A 57 -0.34 -1.23 3.74
C ASP A 57 0.46 -2.55 3.91
N LYS A 58 1.31 -2.63 4.95
CA LYS A 58 1.97 -3.90 5.30
C LYS A 58 0.94 -4.96 5.68
N THR A 59 -0.03 -4.63 6.53
CA THR A 59 -1.06 -5.57 7.02
C THR A 59 -2.11 -5.90 5.95
N ASN A 60 -2.56 -4.92 5.16
CA ASN A 60 -3.56 -5.10 4.09
C ASN A 60 -3.07 -5.88 2.86
N SER A 61 -1.79 -6.20 2.77
CA SER A 61 -1.21 -6.86 1.60
C SER A 61 -1.63 -8.32 1.37
N ARG A 62 -2.48 -8.86 2.25
CA ARG A 62 -3.20 -10.11 2.02
C ARG A 62 -4.67 -9.77 1.84
N PRO A 63 -5.27 -9.88 0.65
CA PRO A 63 -6.73 -9.95 0.59
C PRO A 63 -7.19 -11.17 1.41
N PRO A 64 -8.34 -11.12 2.10
CA PRO A 64 -8.99 -12.37 2.50
C PRO A 64 -9.22 -13.16 1.22
N LYS A 65 -8.69 -14.38 1.14
CA LYS A 65 -9.01 -15.29 0.03
C LYS A 65 -10.52 -15.52 0.07
N SER A 66 -11.31 -14.82 -0.75
CA SER A 66 -12.66 -15.26 -1.07
C SER A 66 -12.55 -16.48 -2.00
N LYS A 67 -12.09 -17.61 -1.45
CA LYS A 67 -12.21 -18.90 -2.11
C LYS A 67 -13.70 -19.23 -2.15
N VAL A 68 -14.35 -18.91 -3.25
CA VAL A 68 -15.56 -19.64 -3.65
C VAL A 68 -15.47 -19.87 -5.16
N VAL A 69 -14.65 -20.85 -5.54
CA VAL A 69 -14.83 -21.52 -6.84
C VAL A 69 -15.75 -22.69 -6.53
N LYS A 70 -17.05 -22.53 -6.76
CA LYS A 70 -17.99 -23.67 -6.76
C LYS A 70 -17.75 -24.42 -8.06
N THR A 71 -17.07 -25.56 -8.00
CA THR A 71 -17.03 -26.50 -9.13
C THR A 71 -18.35 -27.25 -9.14
N PHE A 72 -19.13 -27.10 -10.21
CA PHE A 72 -20.27 -27.97 -10.47
C PHE A 72 -19.73 -29.28 -11.05
N ASN A 73 -20.08 -30.42 -10.46
CA ASN A 73 -19.85 -31.70 -11.10
C ASN A 73 -20.80 -31.76 -12.31
N CYS A 74 -20.24 -31.81 -13.52
CA CYS A 74 -21.01 -32.20 -14.69
C CYS A 74 -21.13 -33.72 -14.66
N GLU A 75 -22.35 -34.23 -14.57
CA GLU A 75 -22.69 -35.65 -14.81
C GLU A 75 -22.57 -35.99 -16.29
#